data_AF-A0A932SX86-F1
#
_entry.id   AF-A0A932SX86-F1
#
_cell.length_a   1.000
_cell.length_b   1.000
_cell.length_c   1.000
_cell.angle_alpha   90.00
_cell.angle_beta   90.00
_cell.angle_gamma   90.00
#
_symmetry.space_group_name_H-M   'P 1'
#
loop_
_entity.id
_entity.type
_entity.pdbx_description
1 polymer ?
#
loop_
_entity_poly.entity_id
_entity_poly.type
_entity_poly.pdbx_seq_one_letter_code
_entity_poly.pdbx_strand_id
1 'polypeptide(L)' 'MTMLTADTALVTYPLSQKGKFKQRRLAPKNYASAVWVKRDGKWQEAAYQEAPLGGE' A
#
# COMPACT_ATOMS: atom_id res chain seq x y z
N MET A 1 14.50 -11.59 -3.08
CA MET A 1 14.74 -11.13 -4.47
C MET A 1 13.38 -10.81 -5.07
N THR A 2 13.18 -9.59 -5.60
CA THR A 2 11.90 -9.20 -6.21
C THR A 2 12.09 -9.11 -7.70
N MET A 3 11.58 -10.10 -8.44
CA MET A 3 11.54 -10.04 -9.89
C MET A 3 10.27 -9.29 -10.30
N LEU A 4 10.44 -8.13 -10.90
CA LEU A 4 9.36 -7.38 -11.54
C LEU A 4 9.50 -7.52 -13.05
N THR A 5 8.39 -7.70 -13.75
CA THR A 5 8.29 -7.56 -15.21
C THR A 5 7.76 -6.18 -15.57
N ALA A 6 7.73 -5.84 -16.86
CA ALA A 6 7.19 -4.57 -17.36
C ALA A 6 5.70 -4.35 -17.00
N ASP A 7 4.96 -5.42 -16.70
CA ASP A 7 3.54 -5.39 -16.36
C ASP A 7 3.28 -5.52 -14.85
N THR A 8 4.32 -5.39 -14.02
CA THR A 8 4.20 -5.42 -12.55
C THR A 8 4.97 -4.26 -11.93
N ALA A 9 4.42 -3.65 -10.89
CA ALA A 9 5.11 -2.63 -10.11
C ALA A 9 4.94 -2.88 -8.61
N LEU A 10 6.02 -2.71 -7.86
CA LEU A 10 5.98 -2.59 -6.41
C LEU A 10 6.09 -1.10 -6.06
N VAL A 11 5.08 -0.57 -5.39
CA VAL A 11 5.03 0.82 -4.92
C VAL A 11 5.08 0.81 -3.40
N THR A 12 6.05 1.51 -2.82
CA THR A 12 6.21 1.63 -1.37
C THR A 12 6.35 3.09 -0.97
N TYR A 13 5.67 3.51 0.10
CA TYR A 13 5.67 4.91 0.52
C TYR A 13 5.32 5.08 2.01
N PRO A 14 5.84 6.13 2.69
CA PRO A 14 5.30 6.55 3.97
C PRO A 14 3.90 7.14 3.76
N LEU A 15 2.95 6.67 4.56
CA LEU A 15 1.55 7.09 4.51
C LEU A 15 1.24 7.92 5.76
N SER A 16 0.78 9.15 5.54
CA SER A 16 0.15 9.97 6.58
C SER A 16 -1.35 9.98 6.33
N GLN A 17 -2.14 9.46 7.26
CA GLN A 17 -3.58 9.31 7.08
C GLN A 17 -4.40 9.79 8.27
N LYS A 18 -5.68 10.10 8.00
CA LYS A 18 -6.69 10.40 9.02
C LYS A 18 -7.93 9.59 8.70
N GLY A 19 -8.43 8.83 9.67
CA GLY A 19 -9.63 8.01 9.46
C GLY A 19 -10.02 7.20 10.68
N LYS A 20 -11.23 6.65 10.62
CA LYS A 20 -11.73 5.66 11.56
C LYS A 20 -12.19 4.42 10.81
N PHE A 21 -11.87 3.25 11.34
CA PHE A 21 -12.40 1.98 10.89
C PHE A 21 -13.08 1.28 12.06
N LYS A 22 -14.35 0.89 11.90
CA LYS A 22 -15.16 0.25 12.97
C LYS A 22 -15.03 1.01 14.32
N GLN A 23 -15.23 2.32 14.28
CA GLN A 23 -15.11 3.24 15.44
C GLN A 23 -13.70 3.39 16.05
N ARG A 24 -12.70 2.64 15.60
CA ARG A 24 -11.31 2.80 16.03
C ARG A 24 -10.59 3.78 15.12
N ARG A 25 -9.78 4.67 15.69
CA ARG A 25 -8.90 5.53 14.90
C ARG A 25 -7.83 4.67 14.24
N LEU A 26 -7.58 4.93 12.96
CA LEU A 26 -6.45 4.34 12.26
C LEU A 26 -5.13 4.94 12.78
N ALA A 27 -4.04 4.19 12.66
CA ALA A 27 -2.72 4.74 12.92
C ALA A 27 -2.47 5.94 11.99
N PRO A 28 -2.00 7.08 12.52
CA PRO A 28 -1.82 8.30 11.72
C PRO A 28 -0.65 8.19 10.74
N LYS A 29 0.32 7.31 11.04
CA LYS A 29 1.51 7.07 10.21
C LYS A 29 1.69 5.58 9.99
N ASN A 30 1.76 5.18 8.72
CA ASN A 30 2.07 3.83 8.29
C ASN A 30 3.18 3.85 7.25
N TYR A 31 3.75 2.68 6.98
CA TYR A 31 4.48 2.40 5.74
C TYR A 31 3.63 1.47 4.90
N ALA A 32 3.33 1.88 3.68
CA ALA A 32 2.48 1.14 2.75
C ALA A 32 3.33 0.43 1.68
N SER A 33 2.85 -0.72 1.26
CA SER A 33 3.32 -1.47 0.09
C SER A 33 2.12 -1.88 -0.75
N ALA A 34 2.22 -1.65 -2.06
CA ALA A 34 1.19 -2.01 -3.02
C ALA A 34 1.82 -2.69 -4.24
N VAL A 35 1.24 -3.81 -4.66
CA VAL A 35 1.61 -4.49 -5.90
C VAL A 35 0.57 -4.16 -6.95
N TRP A 36 1.03 -3.62 -8.07
CA TRP A 36 0.21 -3.27 -9.22
C TRP A 36 0.51 -4.22 -10.37
N VAL A 37 -0.53 -4.64 -11.09
CA VAL A 37 -0.42 -5.48 -12.28
C VAL A 37 -1.16 -4.80 -13.43
N LYS A 38 -0.52 -4.73 -14.60
CA LYS A 38 -1.14 -4.20 -15.82
C LYS A 38 -1.95 -5.31 -16.49
N ARG A 39 -3.27 -5.14 -16.54
CA ARG A 39 -4.21 -6.06 -17.22
C ARG A 39 -5.02 -5.26 -18.24
N ASP A 40 -5.05 -5.73 -19.48
CA ASP A 40 -5.73 -5.06 -20.60
C ASP A 40 -5.32 -3.59 -20.76
N GLY A 41 -4.02 -3.33 -20.63
CA GLY A 41 -3.45 -2.00 -20.73
C GLY A 41 -3.67 -1.11 -19.50
N LYS A 42 -4.40 -1.57 -18.47
CA LYS A 42 -4.74 -0.79 -17.28
C LYS A 42 -4.02 -1.32 -16.04
N TRP A 43 -3.45 -0.41 -15.26
CA TRP A 43 -2.89 -0.74 -13.96
C TRP A 43 -3.99 -0.97 -12.94
N GLN A 44 -3.92 -2.10 -12.25
CA GLN A 44 -4.85 -2.47 -11.19
C GLN A 44 -4.04 -2.87 -9.95
N GLU A 45 -4.46 -2.40 -8.79
CA GLU A 45 -3.86 -2.81 -7.52
C GLU A 45 -4.27 -4.27 -7.23
N ALA A 46 -3.28 -5.16 -7.17
CA ALA A 46 -3.48 -6.58 -6.94
C ALA A 46 -3.32 -6.95 -5.46
N ALA A 47 -2.49 -6.21 -4.73
CA ALA A 47 -2.31 -6.38 -3.29
C ALA A 47 -1.95 -5.04 -2.65
N TYR A 48 -2.44 -4.84 -1.43
CA TYR A 48 -2.11 -3.70 -0.58
C TYR A 48 -1.86 -4.19 0.85
N GLN A 49 -0.81 -3.69 1.48
CA GLN A 49 -0.55 -3.89 2.88
C GLN A 49 0.10 -2.64 3.46
N GLU A 50 -0.35 -2.26 4.66
CA GLU A 50 0.28 -1.20 5.43
C GLU A 50 0.63 -1.69 6.84
N ALA A 51 1.72 -1.15 7.38
CA ALA A 51 2.15 -1.41 8.74
C ALA A 51 2.28 -0.08 9.49
N PRO A 52 1.72 0.04 10.71
CA PRO A 52 1.98 1.18 11.59
C PRO A 52 3.48 1.35 11.82
N LEU A 53 3.97 2.58 11.69
CA LEU A 53 5.39 2.88 11.88
C LEU A 53 5.82 2.93 13.36
N GLY A 54 4.91 2.73 14.31
CA GLY A 54 5.15 2.91 15.73
C GLY A 54 5.33 4.40 16.10
N GLY A 55 4.65 4.83 17.16
CA GLY A 55 4.68 6.21 17.65
C GLY A 55 3.49 6.46 18.56
N GLU A 56 3.78 6.49 19.87
CA GLU A 56 2.96 6.75 21.07
C GLU A 56 1.42 6.68 20.97
#